data_AF-A0A7X3HG77-F1
#
_entry.id   AF-A0A7X3HG77-F1
#
_cell.length_a   1.000
_cell.length_b   1.000
_cell.length_c   1.000
_cell.angle_alpha   90.00
_cell.angle_beta   90.00
_cell.angle_gamma   90.00
#
_symmetry.space_group_name_H-M   'P 1'
#
loop_
_entity.id
_entity.type
_entity.pdbx_description
1 polymer ?
#
loop_
_entity_poly.entity_id
_entity_poly.type
_entity_poly.pdbx_seq_one_letter_code
_entity_poly.pdbx_strand_id
1 'polypeptide(L)'
;GACYPEGHPEAENLRQDVENLCSKQAAGAEHLVTQLFFDNMHFYRFLNLARRAGITLPVSAGVMPIVKRSQIERTVALSSASLPSEFTRMISRWQDDPAALYDAGIDYSIR
;
A
#
# COMPACT_ATOMS: atom_id res chain seq x y z
N GLY A 1 11.24 8.98 3.65
CA GLY A 1 11.53 7.59 4.02
C GLY A 1 10.40 6.66 3.58
N ALA A 2 10.68 5.40 3.29
CA ALA A 2 9.65 4.41 2.97
C ALA A 2 9.04 3.81 4.24
N CYS A 3 7.76 3.42 4.19
CA CYS A 3 7.04 2.70 5.23
C CYS A 3 6.04 1.70 4.64
N TYR A 4 5.62 0.69 5.39
CA TYR A 4 4.90 -0.47 4.83
C TYR A 4 3.61 -0.72 5.62
N PRO A 5 2.43 -0.37 5.09
CA PRO A 5 1.16 -0.52 5.82
C PRO A 5 0.81 -1.96 6.23
N GLU A 6 1.27 -2.94 5.45
CA GLU A 6 1.13 -4.37 5.72
C GLU A 6 2.39 -4.99 6.35
N GLY A 7 3.39 -4.16 6.68
CA GLY A 7 4.68 -4.57 7.24
C GLY A 7 5.73 -4.88 6.18
N HIS A 8 6.99 -4.59 6.50
CA HIS A 8 8.11 -4.99 5.65
C HIS A 8 8.29 -6.52 5.67
N PRO A 9 8.57 -7.19 4.53
CA PRO A 9 8.75 -8.65 4.50
C PRO A 9 9.84 -9.20 5.42
N GLU A 10 10.84 -8.38 5.72
CA GLU A 10 11.96 -8.74 6.62
C GLU A 10 11.74 -8.31 8.07
N ALA A 11 10.62 -7.63 8.38
CA ALA A 11 10.27 -7.31 9.76
C ALA A 11 9.54 -8.49 10.40
N GLU A 12 9.81 -8.78 11.67
CA GLU A 12 9.13 -9.87 12.39
C GLU A 12 7.63 -9.60 12.56
N ASN A 13 7.27 -8.33 12.69
CA ASN A 13 5.89 -7.88 12.82
C ASN A 13 5.77 -6.37 12.53
N LEU A 14 4.52 -5.91 12.34
CA LEU A 14 4.22 -4.51 12.04
C LEU A 14 4.67 -3.53 13.13
N ARG A 15 4.71 -3.95 14.40
CA ARG A 15 5.17 -3.09 15.50
C ARG A 15 6.65 -2.79 15.37
N GLN A 16 7.47 -3.82 15.12
CA GLN A 16 8.90 -3.65 14.89
C GLN A 16 9.17 -2.77 13.65
N ASP A 17 8.39 -2.95 12.57
CA ASP A 17 8.54 -2.09 11.39
C ASP A 17 8.21 -0.62 11.70
N VAL A 18 7.19 -0.37 12.54
CA VAL A 18 6.87 0.98 13.01
C VAL A 18 7.96 1.56 13.92
N GLU A 19 8.59 0.77 14.78
CA GLU A 19 9.72 1.22 15.61
C GLU A 19 10.90 1.67 14.74
N ASN A 20 11.15 1.01 13.61
CA ASN A 20 12.16 1.45 12.65
C ASN A 20 11.84 2.83 12.03
N LEU A 21 10.57 3.25 12.00
CA LEU A 21 10.20 4.60 11.57
C LEU A 21 10.65 5.66 12.57
N CYS A 22 10.70 5.34 13.86
CA CYS A 22 11.20 6.26 14.88
C CYS A 22 12.69 6.57 14.63
N SER A 23 13.47 5.55 14.28
CA SER A 23 14.87 5.71 13.87
C SER A 23 15.01 6.59 12.63
N LYS A 24 14.13 6.42 11.62
CA LYS A 24 14.12 7.27 10.42
C LYS A 24 13.80 8.73 10.74
N GLN A 25 12.83 8.97 11.62
CA GLN A 25 12.49 10.32 12.09
C GLN A 25 13.64 10.95 12.87
N ALA A 26 14.25 10.21 13.80
CA ALA A 26 15.40 10.68 14.59
C ALA A 26 16.63 10.99 13.70
N ALA A 27 16.78 10.27 12.60
CA ALA A 27 17.82 10.52 11.59
C ALA A 27 17.51 11.74 10.68
N GLY A 28 16.39 12.44 10.88
CA GLY A 28 16.04 13.66 10.15
C GLY A 28 15.18 13.43 8.90
N ALA A 29 14.47 12.31 8.78
CA ALA A 29 13.48 12.17 7.71
C ALA A 29 12.36 13.21 7.88
N GLU A 30 11.99 13.91 6.81
CA GLU A 30 10.96 14.97 6.86
C GLU A 30 9.58 14.47 6.43
N HIS A 31 9.51 13.35 5.70
CA HIS A 31 8.28 12.84 5.12
C HIS A 31 8.37 11.31 4.93
N LEU A 32 7.23 10.62 5.09
CA LEU A 32 7.09 9.18 4.85
C LEU A 32 6.15 8.91 3.69
N VAL A 33 6.52 7.97 2.82
CA VAL A 33 5.66 7.48 1.73
C VAL A 33 5.44 6.01 1.95
N THR A 34 4.18 5.57 1.86
CA THR A 34 3.86 4.15 2.03
C THR A 34 4.19 3.36 0.78
N GLN A 35 4.52 2.08 0.99
CA GLN A 35 4.36 1.09 -0.06
C GLN A 35 2.88 1.01 -0.49
N LEU A 36 2.67 0.55 -1.72
CA LEU A 36 1.35 0.32 -2.30
C LEU A 36 0.49 -0.59 -1.42
N PHE A 37 -0.79 -0.27 -1.34
CA PHE A 37 -1.82 -1.06 -0.66
C PHE A 37 -3.14 -0.96 -1.44
N PHE A 38 -4.01 -1.96 -1.30
CA PHE A 38 -5.31 -2.04 -2.01
C PHE A 38 -6.53 -1.90 -1.10
N ASP A 39 -6.30 -1.96 0.21
CA ASP A 39 -7.33 -1.77 1.23
C ASP A 39 -6.91 -0.62 2.16
N ASN A 40 -7.71 0.45 2.13
CA ASN A 40 -7.53 1.65 2.94
C ASN A 40 -7.46 1.33 4.45
N MET A 41 -8.05 0.21 4.89
CA MET A 41 -7.97 -0.22 6.28
C MET A 41 -6.56 -0.61 6.71
N HIS A 42 -5.71 -1.12 5.81
CA HIS A 42 -4.30 -1.36 6.14
C HIS A 42 -3.59 -0.04 6.42
N PHE A 43 -3.80 0.96 5.57
CA PHE A 43 -3.26 2.31 5.76
C PHE A 43 -3.72 2.94 7.07
N TYR A 44 -5.02 2.90 7.39
CA TYR A 44 -5.54 3.50 8.62
C TYR A 44 -5.03 2.80 9.88
N ARG A 45 -4.95 1.47 9.89
CA ARG A 45 -4.39 0.71 11.02
C ARG A 45 -2.91 1.03 11.22
N PHE A 46 -2.15 1.04 10.14
CA PHE A 46 -0.74 1.43 10.15
C PHE A 46 -0.55 2.85 10.68
N LEU A 47 -1.32 3.81 10.17
CA LEU A 47 -1.24 5.21 10.60
C LEU A 47 -1.55 5.33 12.09
N ASN A 48 -2.58 4.63 12.59
CA ASN A 48 -2.89 4.63 14.02
C ASN A 48 -1.73 4.09 14.87
N LEU A 49 -1.11 2.98 14.44
CA LEU A 49 0.03 2.38 15.12
C LEU A 49 1.25 3.32 15.11
N ALA A 50 1.57 3.92 13.97
CA ALA A 50 2.66 4.88 13.83
C ALA A 50 2.47 6.11 14.73
N ARG A 51 1.24 6.65 14.81
CA ARG A 51 0.93 7.78 15.70
C ARG A 51 1.06 7.38 17.18
N ARG A 52 0.61 6.19 17.57
CA ARG A 52 0.80 5.67 18.94
C ARG A 52 2.27 5.47 19.30
N ALA A 53 3.12 5.19 18.31
CA ALA A 53 4.57 5.07 18.48
C ALA A 53 5.31 6.42 18.51
N GLY A 54 4.62 7.55 18.36
CA GLY A 54 5.22 8.89 18.42
C GLY A 54 5.75 9.41 17.09
N ILE A 55 5.40 8.77 15.95
CA ILE A 55 5.72 9.33 14.63
C ILE A 55 4.89 10.58 14.41
N THR A 56 5.54 11.71 14.15
CA THR A 56 4.91 13.00 13.86
C THR A 56 5.05 13.39 12.38
N LEU A 57 5.90 12.70 11.62
CA LEU A 57 6.09 12.98 10.20
C LEU A 57 4.79 12.85 9.39
N PRO A 58 4.60 13.68 8.36
CA PRO A 58 3.56 13.48 7.36
C PRO A 58 3.77 12.14 6.65
N VAL A 59 2.66 11.43 6.42
CA VAL A 59 2.63 10.14 5.73
C VAL A 59 1.74 10.27 4.51
N SER A 60 2.29 10.13 3.31
CA SER A 60 1.50 10.06 2.08
C SER A 60 1.23 8.62 1.68
N ALA A 61 -0.01 8.36 1.28
CA ALA A 61 -0.41 7.07 0.73
C ALA A 61 0.17 6.89 -0.69
N GLY A 62 0.96 5.84 -0.87
CA GLY A 62 1.31 5.33 -2.18
C GLY A 62 0.14 4.56 -2.76
N VAL A 63 -0.57 5.16 -3.72
CA VAL A 63 -1.68 4.50 -4.45
C VAL A 63 -1.21 4.22 -5.87
N MET A 64 -1.46 3.01 -6.38
CA MET A 64 -1.18 2.66 -7.77
C MET A 64 -2.47 2.31 -8.49
N PRO A 65 -2.89 3.11 -9.49
CA PRO A 65 -3.96 2.70 -10.38
C PRO A 65 -3.48 1.54 -11.24
N ILE A 66 -4.17 0.42 -11.13
CA ILE A 66 -3.90 -0.75 -11.94
C ILE A 66 -4.60 -0.57 -13.27
N VAL A 67 -3.82 -0.31 -14.30
CA VAL A 67 -4.33 -0.02 -15.64
C VAL A 67 -3.94 -1.08 -16.67
N LYS A 68 -3.12 -2.07 -16.27
CA LYS A 68 -2.65 -3.16 -17.14
C LYS A 68 -2.47 -4.45 -16.36
N ARG A 69 -2.72 -5.58 -17.04
CA ARG A 69 -2.53 -6.93 -16.47
C ARG A 69 -1.12 -7.19 -15.94
N SER A 70 -0.09 -6.74 -16.66
CA SER A 70 1.30 -6.89 -16.22
C SER A 70 1.61 -6.12 -14.93
N GLN A 71 0.89 -5.02 -14.64
CA GLN A 71 1.03 -4.32 -13.36
C GLN A 71 0.39 -5.12 -12.23
N ILE A 72 -0.67 -5.88 -12.48
CA ILE A 72 -1.30 -6.76 -11.48
C ILE A 72 -0.32 -7.84 -11.05
N GLU A 73 0.26 -8.56 -12.02
CA GLU A 73 1.21 -9.64 -11.74
C GLU A 73 2.43 -9.12 -10.98
N ARG A 74 2.96 -7.95 -11.39
CA ARG A 74 4.07 -7.31 -10.70
C ARG A 74 3.69 -6.81 -9.32
N THR A 75 2.47 -6.31 -9.13
CA THR A 75 1.96 -5.93 -7.82
C THR A 75 1.91 -7.13 -6.92
N VAL A 76 1.27 -8.22 -7.35
CA VAL A 76 1.17 -9.46 -6.57
C VAL A 76 2.55 -10.03 -6.22
N ALA A 77 3.53 -9.88 -7.11
CA ALA A 77 4.90 -10.33 -6.85
C ALA A 77 5.68 -9.41 -5.90
N LEU A 78 5.46 -8.08 -5.97
CA LEU A 78 6.15 -7.09 -5.15
C LEU A 78 5.51 -6.86 -3.79
N SER A 79 4.19 -7.08 -3.72
CA SER A 79 3.41 -6.95 -2.52
C SER A 79 3.16 -8.35 -2.00
N SER A 80 3.69 -8.66 -0.82
CA SER A 80 3.09 -9.67 0.05
C SER A 80 1.64 -9.29 0.46
N ALA A 81 1.11 -8.18 -0.09
CA ALA A 81 -0.19 -7.63 0.18
C ALA A 81 -1.30 -8.57 -0.28
N SER A 82 -2.33 -8.61 0.55
CA SER A 82 -3.57 -9.29 0.25
C SER A 82 -4.35 -8.49 -0.80
N LEU A 83 -4.54 -9.05 -2.00
CA LEU A 83 -5.47 -8.45 -2.96
C LEU A 83 -6.91 -8.61 -2.45
N PRO A 84 -7.69 -7.52 -2.33
CA PRO A 84 -9.10 -7.61 -1.95
C PRO A 84 -9.88 -8.47 -2.92
N SER A 85 -10.84 -9.24 -2.41
CA SER A 85 -11.65 -10.14 -3.24
C SER A 85 -12.46 -9.41 -4.32
N GLU A 86 -12.90 -8.17 -4.05
CA GLU A 86 -13.56 -7.31 -5.02
C GLU A 86 -12.60 -6.91 -6.15
N PHE A 87 -11.36 -6.58 -5.80
CA PHE A 87 -10.31 -6.21 -6.75
C PHE A 87 -9.96 -7.38 -7.68
N THR A 88 -9.76 -8.58 -7.12
CA THR A 88 -9.52 -9.79 -7.92
C THR A 88 -10.70 -10.09 -8.86
N ARG A 89 -11.94 -9.91 -8.40
CA ARG A 89 -13.14 -10.13 -9.22
C ARG A 89 -13.25 -9.12 -10.37
N MET A 90 -12.92 -7.87 -10.12
CA MET A 90 -12.86 -6.82 -11.15
C MET A 90 -11.85 -7.19 -12.24
N ILE A 91 -10.65 -7.61 -11.84
CA ILE A 91 -9.60 -8.04 -12.77
C ILE A 91 -10.08 -9.22 -13.61
N SER A 92 -10.59 -10.28 -12.97
CA SER A 92 -11.06 -11.47 -13.71
C SER A 92 -12.17 -11.14 -14.70
N ARG A 93 -13.02 -10.14 -14.41
CA ARG A 93 -14.12 -9.72 -15.28
C ARG A 93 -13.64 -9.00 -16.54
N TRP A 94 -12.58 -8.20 -16.45
CA TRP A 94 -12.14 -7.31 -17.52
C TRP A 94 -10.75 -7.66 -18.10
N GLN A 95 -10.19 -8.82 -17.72
CA GLN A 95 -8.82 -9.21 -18.09
C GLN A 95 -8.56 -9.26 -19.61
N ASP A 96 -9.60 -9.48 -20.43
CA ASP A 96 -9.52 -9.61 -21.89
C ASP A 96 -9.93 -8.31 -22.62
N ASP A 97 -10.33 -7.27 -21.88
CA ASP A 97 -10.66 -5.93 -22.39
C ASP A 97 -9.80 -4.86 -21.71
N PRO A 98 -8.65 -4.48 -22.31
CA PRO A 98 -7.73 -3.52 -21.72
C PRO A 98 -8.33 -2.13 -21.48
N ALA A 99 -9.31 -1.70 -22.28
CA ALA A 99 -9.95 -0.40 -22.11
C ALA A 99 -10.89 -0.43 -20.89
N ALA A 100 -11.73 -1.46 -20.78
CA ALA A 100 -12.59 -1.62 -19.62
C ALA A 100 -11.81 -1.84 -18.32
N LEU A 101 -10.68 -2.57 -18.38
CA LEU A 101 -9.79 -2.75 -17.21
C LEU A 101 -9.14 -1.42 -16.78
N TYR A 102 -8.77 -0.57 -17.74
CA TYR A 102 -8.21 0.76 -17.46
C TYR A 102 -9.22 1.62 -16.69
N ASP A 103 -10.44 1.75 -17.22
CA ASP A 103 -11.48 2.58 -16.60
C ASP A 103 -11.86 2.07 -15.21
N ALA A 104 -12.04 0.75 -15.06
CA ALA A 104 -12.34 0.14 -13.77
C ALA A 104 -11.22 0.32 -12.73
N GLY A 105 -9.95 0.26 -13.17
CA GLY A 105 -8.80 0.48 -12.30
C GLY A 105 -8.67 1.93 -11.80
N ILE A 106 -9.01 2.90 -12.65
CA ILE A 106 -9.07 4.32 -12.26
C ILE A 106 -10.19 4.52 -11.23
N ASP A 107 -11.39 4.03 -11.52
CA ASP A 107 -12.54 4.14 -10.62
C ASP A 107 -12.27 3.53 -9.24
N TYR A 108 -11.61 2.37 -9.19
CA TYR A 108 -11.22 1.74 -7.93
C TYR A 108 -10.25 2.60 -7.11
N SER A 109 -9.35 3.32 -7.78
CA SER A 109 -8.32 4.14 -7.10
C SER A 109 -8.88 5.46 -6.53
N ILE A 110 -10.07 5.87 -6.99
CA ILE A 110 -10.77 7.08 -6.52
C ILE A 110 -11.65 6.78 -5.30
N ARG A 111 -11.97 5.50 -5.04
CA ARG A 111 -12.84 5.06 -3.94
C ARG A 111 -12.09 4.82 -2.64
#